data_AF-A0A3D1HBF1-F1
#
_entry.id   AF-A0A3D1HBF1-F1
#
_cell.length_a   1.000
_cell.length_b   1.000
_cell.length_c   1.000
_cell.angle_alpha   90.00
_cell.angle_beta   90.00
_cell.angle_gamma   90.00
#
_symmetry.space_group_name_H-M   'P 1'
#
loop_
_entity.id
_entity.type
_entity.pdbx_description
1 polymer ?
#
loop_
_entity_poly.entity_id
_entity_poly.type
_entity_poly.pdbx_seq_one_letter_code
_entity_poly.pdbx_strand_id
1 'polypeptide(L)'
;MKEIILCKYGEIALKGDNRSSFEDMLVKNIKRRLKHIGKFEYSRRQSTIYIEPIDSADIEAALRSLRNVFGIGAIQRCAVFEKDFDVVCANVGEYLKSALENAKTFKVEAKRSDKSFPLKSPDIQQKLGDVVLDNFPHLGVDVHNPEVTVRLEIRDNGAYLSAERIIGAGGMPVGSSGKALLMLSGGIDSPVAAYMMAKRGLVVDCIHYVSPPYTSDRARMKVEALCEELTEFCGNIIFYCVPFTEIQEAIRDNCPEEYFTVIMRRLMVKIANRVCRRDGYGAIITGESLAQVASQTLPALGCTNAAAEFPVFRPVIGMDKIEITDISRKIGTYETSILPYEDCCT
;
A
#
# COMPACT_ATOMS: atom_id res chain seq x y z
N MET A 1 21.21 18.63 -12.91
CA MET A 1 21.45 17.18 -12.68
C MET A 1 20.17 16.41 -13.03
N LYS A 2 20.23 15.33 -13.82
CA LYS A 2 19.04 14.50 -14.10
C LYS A 2 18.77 13.59 -12.91
N GLU A 3 17.54 13.59 -12.43
CA GLU A 3 17.11 12.73 -11.33
C GLU A 3 16.02 11.78 -11.79
N ILE A 4 16.01 10.58 -11.22
CA ILE A 4 15.00 9.57 -11.48
C ILE A 4 14.58 8.88 -10.18
N ILE A 5 13.47 8.16 -10.23
CA ILE A 5 13.02 7.30 -9.13
C ILE A 5 13.19 5.84 -9.55
N LEU A 6 13.86 5.06 -8.70
CA LEU A 6 13.99 3.61 -8.83
C LEU A 6 13.06 2.91 -7.83
N CYS A 7 12.04 2.23 -8.34
CA CYS A 7 11.14 1.39 -7.55
C CYS A 7 11.58 -0.07 -7.64
N LYS A 8 12.16 -0.58 -6.55
CA LYS A 8 12.58 -1.98 -6.42
C LYS A 8 11.40 -2.84 -5.98
N TYR A 9 11.29 -4.02 -6.56
CA TYR A 9 10.17 -4.93 -6.29
C TYR A 9 10.20 -5.45 -4.85
N GLY A 10 9.01 -5.66 -4.29
CA GLY A 10 8.83 -6.49 -3.10
C GLY A 10 8.71 -7.97 -3.48
N GLU A 11 7.60 -8.60 -3.09
CA GLU A 11 7.34 -10.03 -3.31
C GLU A 11 7.22 -10.44 -4.78
N ILE A 12 7.05 -9.50 -5.71
CA ILE A 12 7.04 -9.77 -7.16
C ILE A 12 8.34 -10.47 -7.60
N ALA A 13 9.47 -10.17 -6.95
CA ALA A 13 10.75 -10.79 -7.26
C ALA A 13 10.76 -12.32 -7.04
N LEU A 14 9.81 -12.85 -6.26
CA LEU A 14 9.65 -14.28 -5.96
C LEU A 14 8.80 -15.02 -7.00
N LYS A 15 8.21 -14.31 -7.97
CA LYS A 15 7.35 -14.91 -9.00
C LYS A 15 8.20 -15.46 -10.16
N GLY A 16 7.85 -16.67 -10.62
CA GLY A 16 8.42 -17.32 -11.80
C GLY A 16 7.80 -16.81 -13.11
N ASP A 17 7.28 -17.71 -13.93
CA ASP A 17 6.90 -17.44 -15.33
C ASP A 17 5.87 -16.31 -15.52
N ASN A 18 4.98 -16.10 -14.54
CA ASN A 18 3.95 -15.05 -14.62
C ASN A 18 4.44 -13.65 -14.18
N ARG A 19 5.73 -13.45 -13.94
CA ARG A 19 6.25 -12.22 -13.37
C ARG A 19 5.95 -10.97 -14.20
N SER A 20 6.00 -11.06 -15.53
CA SER A 20 5.75 -9.91 -16.43
C SER A 20 4.37 -9.27 -16.20
N SER A 21 3.33 -10.08 -15.95
CA SER A 21 1.98 -9.58 -15.71
C SER A 21 1.86 -8.82 -14.39
N PHE A 22 2.56 -9.25 -13.34
CA PHE A 22 2.64 -8.50 -12.08
C PHE A 22 3.37 -7.17 -12.28
N GLU A 23 4.45 -7.16 -13.06
CA GLU A 23 5.19 -5.94 -13.37
C GLU A 23 4.34 -4.95 -14.17
N ASP A 24 3.59 -5.42 -15.18
CA ASP A 24 2.66 -4.59 -15.97
C ASP A 24 1.58 -3.97 -15.07
N MET A 25 1.02 -4.76 -14.15
CA MET A 25 0.03 -4.28 -13.17
C MET A 25 0.62 -3.22 -12.23
N LEU A 26 1.86 -3.44 -11.75
CA LEU A 26 2.54 -2.47 -10.90
C LEU A 26 2.79 -1.15 -11.64
N VAL A 27 3.27 -1.20 -12.88
CA VAL A 27 3.47 -0.01 -13.72
C VAL A 27 2.15 0.72 -13.95
N LYS A 28 1.05 -0.01 -14.21
CA LYS A 28 -0.29 0.58 -14.33
C LYS A 28 -0.73 1.32 -13.06
N ASN A 29 -0.51 0.70 -11.90
CA ASN A 29 -0.86 1.30 -10.60
C ASN A 29 -0.02 2.56 -10.32
N ILE A 30 1.28 2.50 -10.59
CA ILE A 30 2.20 3.65 -10.49
C ILE A 30 1.76 4.79 -11.41
N LYS A 31 1.50 4.49 -12.69
CA LYS A 31 1.04 5.48 -13.68
C LYS A 31 -0.24 6.18 -13.22
N ARG A 32 -1.21 5.42 -12.71
CA ARG A 32 -2.46 5.99 -12.17
C ARG A 32 -2.17 6.94 -11.01
N ARG A 33 -1.34 6.52 -10.06
CA ARG A 33 -1.01 7.29 -8.85
C ARG A 33 -0.27 8.59 -9.18
N LEU A 34 0.64 8.54 -10.15
CA LEU A 34 1.46 9.70 -10.55
C LEU A 34 0.80 10.61 -11.58
N LYS A 35 -0.37 10.24 -12.14
CA LYS A 35 -1.04 10.96 -13.24
C LYS A 35 -1.24 12.45 -12.99
N HIS A 36 -1.56 12.83 -11.75
CA HIS A 36 -1.83 14.22 -11.36
C HIS A 36 -0.59 14.95 -10.81
N ILE A 37 0.52 14.24 -10.63
CA ILE A 37 1.77 14.78 -10.07
C ILE A 37 2.69 15.28 -11.19
N GLY A 38 2.68 14.61 -12.34
CA GLY A 38 3.49 15.03 -13.48
C GLY A 38 3.56 13.99 -14.59
N LYS A 39 4.35 14.30 -15.62
CA LYS A 39 4.64 13.37 -16.72
C LYS A 39 5.95 12.65 -16.46
N PHE A 40 5.90 11.33 -16.61
CA PHE A 40 7.05 10.46 -16.41
C PHE A 40 7.14 9.43 -17.53
N GLU A 41 8.35 9.04 -17.89
CA GLU A 41 8.64 7.82 -18.63
C GLU A 41 8.86 6.66 -17.67
N TYR A 42 8.44 5.47 -18.10
CA TYR A 42 8.50 4.26 -17.29
C TYR A 42 9.21 3.16 -18.06
N SER A 43 10.28 2.62 -17.48
CA SER A 43 10.96 1.45 -18.02
C SER A 43 11.22 0.40 -16.94
N ARG A 44 11.47 -0.84 -17.35
CA ARG A 44 11.67 -1.98 -16.45
C ARG A 44 12.98 -2.67 -16.78
N ARG A 45 13.89 -2.75 -15.82
CA ARG A 45 15.16 -3.46 -15.95
C ARG A 45 15.58 -4.01 -14.60
N GLN A 46 16.17 -5.21 -14.59
CA GLN A 46 16.82 -5.79 -13.40
C GLN A 46 15.95 -5.73 -12.13
N SER A 47 14.70 -6.19 -12.21
CA SER A 47 13.75 -6.18 -11.08
C SER A 47 13.46 -4.80 -10.49
N THR A 48 13.58 -3.76 -11.31
CA THR A 48 13.42 -2.35 -10.92
C THR A 48 12.56 -1.65 -11.98
N ILE A 49 11.58 -0.87 -11.53
CA ILE A 49 10.89 0.11 -12.37
C ILE A 49 11.65 1.43 -12.26
N TYR A 50 11.99 1.99 -13.41
CA TYR A 50 12.57 3.30 -13.58
C TYR A 50 11.46 4.28 -13.89
N ILE A 51 11.44 5.40 -13.18
CA ILE A 51 10.48 6.48 -13.37
C ILE A 51 11.30 7.74 -13.62
N GLU A 52 11.29 8.20 -14.86
CA GLU A 52 12.08 9.36 -15.30
C GLU A 52 11.14 10.55 -15.54
N PRO A 53 11.33 11.69 -14.86
CA PRO A 53 10.53 12.88 -15.11
C PRO A 53 10.82 13.45 -16.51
N ILE A 54 9.78 13.85 -17.26
CA ILE A 54 9.90 14.46 -18.60
C ILE A 54 9.96 15.99 -18.51
N ASP A 55 9.26 16.58 -17.53
CA ASP A 55 9.13 18.03 -17.31
C ASP A 55 9.48 18.38 -15.84
N SER A 56 9.04 19.54 -15.33
CA SER A 56 9.13 19.96 -13.92
C SER A 56 8.22 19.16 -12.97
N ALA A 57 8.21 17.83 -13.12
CA ALA A 57 7.44 16.94 -12.27
C ALA A 57 7.96 17.01 -10.82
N ASP A 58 7.04 17.06 -9.86
CA ASP A 58 7.38 17.11 -8.44
C ASP A 58 7.83 15.72 -7.97
N ILE A 59 9.16 15.52 -7.90
CA ILE A 59 9.78 14.28 -7.43
C ILE A 59 9.40 13.99 -5.98
N GLU A 60 9.32 15.00 -5.12
CA GLU A 60 8.99 14.80 -3.70
C GLU A 60 7.53 14.36 -3.51
N ALA A 61 6.60 14.97 -4.25
CA ALA A 61 5.21 14.47 -4.30
C ALA A 61 5.14 13.04 -4.85
N ALA A 62 5.91 12.72 -5.90
CA ALA A 62 5.96 11.37 -6.46
C ALA A 62 6.48 10.35 -5.44
N LEU A 63 7.57 10.66 -4.73
CA LEU A 63 8.13 9.80 -3.68
C LEU A 63 7.12 9.54 -2.56
N ARG A 64 6.44 10.59 -2.06
CA ARG A 64 5.38 10.46 -1.04
C ARG A 64 4.25 9.54 -1.51
N SER A 65 3.78 9.74 -2.74
CA SER A 65 2.67 8.99 -3.31
C SER A 65 3.02 7.52 -3.59
N LEU A 66 4.26 7.24 -4.02
CA LEU A 66 4.74 5.88 -4.28
C LEU A 66 4.88 5.03 -3.01
N ARG A 67 5.06 5.65 -1.82
CA ARG A 67 5.17 4.92 -0.54
C ARG A 67 3.93 4.05 -0.27
N ASN A 68 2.78 4.43 -0.81
CA ASN A 68 1.49 3.75 -0.58
C ASN A 68 1.13 2.74 -1.68
N VAL A 69 1.97 2.57 -2.71
CA VAL A 69 1.69 1.64 -3.82
C VAL A 69 2.18 0.24 -3.48
N PHE A 70 1.25 -0.70 -3.30
CA PHE A 70 1.58 -2.11 -3.10
C PHE A 70 2.31 -2.73 -4.30
N GLY A 71 3.25 -3.62 -4.02
CA GLY A 71 4.20 -4.22 -4.96
C GLY A 71 5.59 -3.56 -4.92
N ILE A 72 5.70 -2.33 -4.42
CA ILE A 72 6.98 -1.63 -4.26
C ILE A 72 7.61 -2.01 -2.92
N GLY A 73 8.79 -2.62 -2.96
CA GLY A 73 9.54 -2.98 -1.76
C GLY A 73 10.46 -1.86 -1.25
N ALA A 74 11.06 -1.10 -2.17
CA ALA A 74 11.84 0.08 -1.83
C ALA A 74 11.80 1.12 -2.94
N ILE A 75 11.93 2.38 -2.58
CA ILE A 75 11.97 3.53 -3.48
C ILE A 75 13.30 4.25 -3.26
N GLN A 76 13.95 4.64 -4.34
CA GLN A 76 15.20 5.40 -4.27
C GLN A 76 15.12 6.57 -5.24
N ARG A 77 15.41 7.77 -4.73
CA ARG A 77 15.72 8.95 -5.54
C ARG A 77 17.17 8.86 -5.96
N CYS A 78 17.44 8.96 -7.25
CA CYS A 78 18.80 8.82 -7.78
C CYS A 78 19.15 9.95 -8.74
N ALA A 79 20.31 10.55 -8.54
CA ALA A 79 20.98 11.32 -9.57
C ALA A 79 21.61 10.36 -10.59
N VAL A 80 21.48 10.70 -11.87
CA VAL A 80 22.02 9.91 -12.98
C VAL A 80 23.17 10.67 -13.62
N PHE A 81 24.33 10.01 -13.67
CA PHE A 81 25.53 10.50 -14.32
C PHE A 81 25.95 9.57 -15.45
N GLU A 82 26.82 10.08 -16.32
CA GLU A 82 27.57 9.25 -17.25
C GLU A 82 28.40 8.21 -16.49
N LYS A 83 28.82 7.14 -17.17
CA LYS A 83 29.64 6.06 -16.57
C LYS A 83 31.10 6.50 -16.44
N ASP A 84 31.30 7.61 -15.76
CA ASP A 84 32.58 8.20 -15.43
C ASP A 84 32.61 8.49 -13.93
N PHE A 85 33.58 7.88 -13.24
CA PHE A 85 33.68 8.00 -11.79
C PHE A 85 34.06 9.42 -11.37
N ASP A 86 34.87 10.12 -12.15
CA ASP A 86 35.33 11.47 -11.81
C ASP A 86 34.18 12.48 -11.92
N VAL A 87 33.29 12.28 -12.91
CA VAL A 87 32.05 13.05 -13.05
C VAL A 87 31.14 12.85 -11.84
N VAL A 88 31.00 11.61 -11.36
CA VAL A 88 30.22 11.33 -10.14
C VAL A 88 30.82 12.07 -8.96
N CYS A 89 32.13 11.92 -8.72
CA CYS A 89 32.86 12.52 -7.60
C CYS A 89 32.71 14.05 -7.55
N ALA A 90 32.79 14.72 -8.70
CA ALA A 90 32.62 16.17 -8.80
C ALA A 90 31.23 16.68 -8.36
N ASN A 91 30.21 15.82 -8.37
CA ASN A 91 28.82 16.17 -8.07
C ASN A 91 28.32 15.62 -6.72
N VAL A 92 29.15 14.88 -5.98
CA VAL A 92 28.79 14.25 -4.69
C VAL A 92 28.36 15.29 -3.66
N GLY A 93 29.16 16.35 -3.48
CA GLY A 93 28.92 17.36 -2.46
C GLY A 93 27.58 18.08 -2.64
N GLU A 94 27.27 18.49 -3.88
CA GLU A 94 26.00 19.16 -4.19
C GLU A 94 24.80 18.22 -3.98
N TYR A 95 24.86 17.02 -4.55
CA TYR A 95 23.72 16.11 -4.56
C TYR A 95 23.40 15.53 -3.17
N LEU A 96 24.44 15.18 -2.40
CA LEU A 96 24.26 14.50 -1.12
C LEU A 96 24.11 15.45 0.06
N LYS A 97 24.22 16.77 -0.16
CA LYS A 97 24.17 17.78 0.91
C LYS A 97 22.96 17.59 1.83
N SER A 98 21.76 17.53 1.28
CA SER A 98 20.53 17.42 2.09
C SER A 98 20.48 16.16 2.96
N ALA A 99 21.09 15.07 2.48
CA ALA A 99 21.12 13.80 3.20
C ALA A 99 22.24 13.74 4.26
N LEU A 100 23.37 14.40 4.01
CA LEU A 100 24.61 14.23 4.80
C LEU A 100 24.95 15.39 5.73
N GLU A 101 24.42 16.60 5.48
CA GLU A 101 24.79 17.81 6.25
C GLU A 101 24.48 17.68 7.75
N ASN A 102 23.45 16.93 8.12
CA ASN A 102 23.05 16.69 9.52
C ASN A 102 23.37 15.28 10.04
N ALA A 103 23.92 14.40 9.19
CA ALA A 103 24.28 13.06 9.61
C ALA A 103 25.61 13.08 10.39
N LYS A 104 25.83 12.08 11.23
CA LYS A 104 27.10 11.84 11.94
C LYS A 104 27.90 10.71 11.35
N THR A 105 27.22 9.68 10.85
CA THR A 105 27.87 8.50 10.29
C THR A 105 27.31 8.12 8.94
N PHE A 106 28.16 7.60 8.07
CA PHE A 106 27.75 7.07 6.79
C PHE A 106 28.53 5.81 6.40
N LYS A 107 28.04 5.11 5.37
CA LYS A 107 28.83 4.14 4.62
C LYS A 107 28.58 4.26 3.13
N VAL A 108 29.51 3.75 2.33
CA VAL A 108 29.34 3.61 0.88
C VAL A 108 29.02 2.17 0.50
N GLU A 109 27.96 1.99 -0.29
CA GLU A 109 27.63 0.75 -0.96
C GLU A 109 27.75 0.90 -2.47
N ALA A 110 28.63 0.12 -3.10
CA ALA A 110 28.80 0.12 -4.55
C ALA A 110 28.23 -1.16 -5.17
N LYS A 111 27.27 -1.02 -6.08
CA LYS A 111 26.75 -2.15 -6.87
C LYS A 111 27.13 -1.99 -8.34
N ARG A 112 27.74 -3.02 -8.90
CA ARG A 112 28.20 -3.01 -10.30
C ARG A 112 27.45 -4.07 -11.10
N SER A 113 26.35 -3.65 -11.75
CA SER A 113 25.61 -4.51 -12.69
C SER A 113 26.38 -4.65 -14.00
N ASP A 114 26.99 -3.55 -14.48
CA ASP A 114 27.86 -3.56 -15.65
C ASP A 114 29.28 -3.98 -15.27
N LYS A 115 29.67 -5.21 -15.64
CA LYS A 115 30.98 -5.77 -15.28
C LYS A 115 32.13 -5.26 -16.14
N SER A 116 31.91 -4.45 -17.17
CA SER A 116 33.00 -3.84 -17.95
C SER A 116 33.57 -2.56 -17.33
N PHE A 117 32.90 -1.99 -16.32
CA PHE A 117 33.36 -0.76 -15.68
C PHE A 117 34.75 -0.92 -15.00
N PRO A 118 35.71 0.02 -15.15
CA PRO A 118 37.11 -0.21 -14.74
C PRO A 118 37.32 -0.45 -13.24
N LEU A 119 36.58 0.26 -12.39
CA LEU A 119 36.73 0.14 -10.93
C LEU A 119 35.89 -1.02 -10.38
N LYS A 120 36.44 -1.76 -9.40
CA LYS A 120 35.68 -2.77 -8.66
C LYS A 120 34.88 -2.12 -7.54
N SER A 121 33.86 -2.81 -7.04
CA SER A 121 33.02 -2.31 -5.95
C SER A 121 33.81 -1.84 -4.72
N PRO A 122 34.83 -2.57 -4.21
CA PRO A 122 35.63 -2.10 -3.09
C PRO A 122 36.38 -0.79 -3.39
N ASP A 123 36.95 -0.66 -4.60
CA ASP A 123 37.67 0.54 -5.03
C ASP A 123 36.73 1.75 -5.08
N ILE A 124 35.51 1.55 -5.59
CA ILE A 124 34.46 2.58 -5.62
C ILE A 124 34.09 2.98 -4.19
N GLN A 125 33.90 2.02 -3.28
CA GLN A 125 33.52 2.30 -1.90
C GLN A 125 34.56 3.14 -1.17
N GLN A 126 35.83 2.78 -1.31
CA GLN A 126 36.94 3.51 -0.69
C GLN A 126 37.04 4.93 -1.28
N LYS A 127 37.22 5.04 -2.60
CA LYS A 127 37.42 6.34 -3.25
C LYS A 127 36.23 7.29 -3.09
N LEU A 128 35.01 6.79 -3.21
CA LEU A 128 33.82 7.61 -3.01
C LEU A 128 33.65 7.99 -1.54
N GLY A 129 34.08 7.13 -0.61
CA GLY A 129 34.12 7.42 0.81
C GLY A 129 35.05 8.60 1.12
N ASP A 130 36.25 8.60 0.53
CA ASP A 130 37.22 9.70 0.66
C ASP A 130 36.61 11.02 0.15
N VAL A 131 35.98 11.00 -1.03
CA VAL A 131 35.31 12.19 -1.61
C VAL A 131 34.16 12.69 -0.73
N VAL A 132 33.38 11.79 -0.11
CA VAL A 132 32.33 12.18 0.83
C VAL A 132 32.93 12.84 2.08
N LEU A 133 34.02 12.31 2.64
CA LEU A 133 34.71 12.90 3.79
C LEU A 133 35.31 14.27 3.48
N ASP A 134 35.88 14.45 2.28
CA ASP A 134 36.43 15.74 1.83
C ASP A 134 35.33 16.81 1.74
N ASN A 135 34.13 16.44 1.29
CA ASN A 135 32.99 17.36 1.20
C ASN A 135 32.27 17.57 2.54
N PHE A 136 32.32 16.58 3.45
CA PHE A 136 31.62 16.59 4.73
C PHE A 136 32.54 16.12 5.88
N PRO A 137 33.51 16.95 6.32
CA PRO A 137 34.55 16.55 7.28
C PRO A 137 34.04 16.19 8.69
N HIS A 138 32.78 16.51 9.00
CA HIS A 138 32.14 16.16 10.28
C HIS A 138 31.66 14.71 10.36
N LEU A 139 31.63 13.98 9.25
CA LEU A 139 31.15 12.60 9.19
C LEU A 139 32.21 11.59 9.63
N GLY A 140 31.76 10.54 10.32
CA GLY A 140 32.49 9.30 10.54
C GLY A 140 32.02 8.17 9.62
N VAL A 141 32.89 7.20 9.33
CA VAL A 141 32.50 5.98 8.60
C VAL A 141 32.05 4.90 9.58
N ASP A 142 30.82 4.42 9.44
CA ASP A 142 30.30 3.25 10.18
C ASP A 142 29.76 2.21 9.19
N VAL A 143 30.50 1.12 9.00
CA VAL A 143 30.13 0.06 8.05
C VAL A 143 29.02 -0.86 8.57
N HIS A 144 28.72 -0.82 9.86
CA HIS A 144 27.75 -1.70 10.52
C HIS A 144 26.40 -1.03 10.70
N ASN A 145 26.36 0.18 11.27
CA ASN A 145 25.13 0.90 11.59
C ASN A 145 25.20 2.40 11.24
N PRO A 146 25.35 2.74 9.94
CA PRO A 146 25.40 4.14 9.52
C PRO A 146 24.03 4.83 9.65
N GLU A 147 24.03 6.13 9.93
CA GLU A 147 22.82 6.95 9.78
C GLU A 147 22.41 7.09 8.30
N VAL A 148 23.39 7.19 7.39
CA VAL A 148 23.15 7.33 5.94
C VAL A 148 23.94 6.31 5.13
N THR A 149 23.29 5.66 4.18
CA THR A 149 23.98 4.78 3.21
C THR A 149 24.04 5.46 1.85
N VAL A 150 25.22 5.94 1.49
CA VAL A 150 25.51 6.45 0.14
C VAL A 150 25.67 5.26 -0.78
N ARG A 151 24.84 5.19 -1.82
CA ARG A 151 24.84 4.09 -2.77
C ARG A 151 25.15 4.58 -4.17
N LEU A 152 26.16 3.98 -4.79
CA LEU A 152 26.48 4.13 -6.20
C LEU A 152 26.21 2.82 -6.95
N GLU A 153 25.21 2.84 -7.84
CA GLU A 153 24.91 1.70 -8.72
C GLU A 153 25.41 1.99 -10.14
N ILE A 154 26.44 1.26 -10.59
CA ILE A 154 26.91 1.31 -11.98
C ILE A 154 26.07 0.32 -12.81
N ARG A 155 25.25 0.85 -13.70
CA ARG A 155 24.35 0.08 -14.56
C ARG A 155 24.66 0.37 -16.03
N ASP A 156 24.03 -0.36 -16.95
CA ASP A 156 24.38 -0.34 -18.38
C ASP A 156 24.38 1.06 -19.00
N ASN A 157 23.46 1.93 -18.58
CA ASN A 157 23.25 3.26 -19.16
C ASN A 157 23.78 4.43 -18.30
N GLY A 158 24.38 4.19 -17.15
CA GLY A 158 24.81 5.29 -16.27
C GLY A 158 25.25 4.87 -14.88
N ALA A 159 25.76 5.84 -14.14
CA ALA A 159 26.08 5.75 -12.73
C ALA A 159 24.97 6.43 -11.91
N TYR A 160 24.36 5.67 -10.99
CA TYR A 160 23.19 6.11 -10.22
C TYR A 160 23.60 6.33 -8.76
N LEU A 161 23.66 7.59 -8.34
CA LEU A 161 24.03 7.99 -6.98
C LEU A 161 22.75 8.24 -6.16
N SER A 162 22.72 7.77 -4.91
CA SER A 162 21.61 7.98 -3.97
C SER A 162 22.11 7.93 -2.54
N ALA A 163 21.42 8.59 -1.60
CA ALA A 163 21.67 8.45 -0.16
C ALA A 163 20.43 8.03 0.64
N GLU A 164 19.24 8.11 0.03
CA GLU A 164 17.98 7.75 0.68
C GLU A 164 17.43 6.43 0.10
N ARG A 165 17.05 5.52 1.00
CA ARG A 165 16.29 4.32 0.67
C ARG A 165 14.99 4.33 1.45
N ILE A 166 13.91 4.67 0.77
CA ILE A 166 12.57 4.68 1.33
C ILE A 166 12.01 3.27 1.27
N ILE A 167 11.44 2.79 2.39
CA ILE A 167 10.72 1.52 2.44
C ILE A 167 9.37 1.69 1.72
N GLY A 168 9.08 0.83 0.74
CA GLY A 168 7.79 0.84 0.05
C GLY A 168 6.71 0.06 0.80
N ALA A 169 5.46 0.12 0.34
CA ALA A 169 4.34 -0.58 0.96
C ALA A 169 4.47 -2.12 1.00
N GLY A 170 5.36 -2.69 0.17
CA GLY A 170 5.54 -4.13 0.01
C GLY A 170 4.30 -4.80 -0.59
N GLY A 171 4.13 -6.10 -0.34
CA GLY A 171 2.98 -6.84 -0.84
C GLY A 171 2.97 -7.04 -2.36
N MET A 172 1.77 -7.19 -2.91
CA MET A 172 1.51 -7.49 -4.32
C MET A 172 0.75 -6.34 -5.00
N PRO A 173 0.96 -6.08 -6.30
CA PRO A 173 0.20 -5.04 -7.01
C PRO A 173 -1.31 -5.28 -6.93
N VAL A 174 -2.08 -4.27 -6.54
CA VAL A 174 -3.55 -4.31 -6.59
C VAL A 174 -4.02 -4.70 -7.99
N GLY A 175 -4.94 -5.67 -8.08
CA GLY A 175 -5.43 -6.27 -9.33
C GLY A 175 -4.74 -7.56 -9.74
N SER A 176 -3.64 -7.93 -9.08
CA SER A 176 -2.92 -9.17 -9.41
C SER A 176 -3.53 -10.45 -8.82
N SER A 177 -4.46 -10.33 -7.87
CA SER A 177 -5.12 -11.48 -7.19
C SER A 177 -6.62 -11.56 -7.45
N GLY A 178 -7.13 -10.85 -8.47
CA GLY A 178 -8.56 -10.74 -8.75
C GLY A 178 -9.24 -9.64 -7.93
N LYS A 179 -10.55 -9.75 -7.74
CA LYS A 179 -11.38 -8.77 -7.05
C LYS A 179 -12.30 -9.39 -6.02
N ALA A 180 -12.53 -8.67 -4.93
CA ALA A 180 -13.38 -9.09 -3.83
C ALA A 180 -14.25 -7.92 -3.33
N LEU A 181 -15.37 -8.25 -2.72
CA LEU A 181 -16.35 -7.29 -2.22
C LEU A 181 -16.25 -7.20 -0.69
N LEU A 182 -15.85 -6.04 -0.18
CA LEU A 182 -15.77 -5.76 1.25
C LEU A 182 -17.13 -5.32 1.79
N MET A 183 -17.61 -6.02 2.82
CA MET A 183 -18.69 -5.49 3.67
C MET A 183 -18.11 -4.40 4.57
N LEU A 184 -18.21 -3.15 4.13
CA LEU A 184 -17.67 -1.99 4.82
C LEU A 184 -18.70 -1.46 5.82
N SER A 185 -18.26 -1.27 7.06
CA SER A 185 -19.02 -0.62 8.12
C SER A 185 -18.35 0.67 8.57
N GLY A 186 -19.03 1.44 9.41
CA GLY A 186 -18.50 2.69 9.96
C GLY A 186 -17.51 2.51 11.12
N GLY A 187 -17.06 1.28 11.38
CA GLY A 187 -16.13 0.94 12.45
C GLY A 187 -14.69 0.78 11.98
N ILE A 188 -13.79 0.52 12.94
CA ILE A 188 -12.33 0.49 12.75
C ILE A 188 -11.87 -0.70 11.89
N ASP A 189 -12.53 -1.85 12.04
CA ASP A 189 -11.98 -3.14 11.64
C ASP A 189 -12.10 -3.39 10.12
N SER A 190 -13.20 -2.95 9.50
CA SER A 190 -13.45 -3.22 8.08
C SER A 190 -12.56 -2.42 7.11
N PRO A 191 -12.19 -1.14 7.37
CA PRO A 191 -11.13 -0.46 6.62
C PRO A 191 -9.77 -1.15 6.72
N VAL A 192 -9.40 -1.65 7.90
CA VAL A 192 -8.16 -2.41 8.11
C VAL A 192 -8.18 -3.70 7.26
N ALA A 193 -9.30 -4.40 7.24
CA ALA A 193 -9.48 -5.57 6.38
C ALA A 193 -9.31 -5.25 4.89
N ALA A 194 -9.84 -4.11 4.43
CA ALA A 194 -9.65 -3.62 3.06
C ALA A 194 -8.16 -3.47 2.72
N TYR A 195 -7.42 -2.73 3.57
CA TYR A 195 -5.99 -2.47 3.41
C TYR A 195 -5.17 -3.76 3.34
N MET A 196 -5.43 -4.71 4.25
CA MET A 196 -4.71 -5.99 4.29
C MET A 196 -4.95 -6.83 3.04
N MET A 197 -6.19 -6.83 2.52
CA MET A 197 -6.52 -7.58 1.31
C MET A 197 -5.98 -6.91 0.05
N ALA A 198 -6.02 -5.58 -0.04
CA ALA A 198 -5.39 -4.82 -1.11
C ALA A 198 -3.87 -5.04 -1.15
N LYS A 199 -3.21 -5.14 0.02
CA LYS A 199 -1.79 -5.50 0.13
C LYS A 199 -1.46 -6.87 -0.48
N ARG A 200 -2.42 -7.79 -0.51
CA ARG A 200 -2.29 -9.10 -1.18
C ARG A 200 -2.72 -9.07 -2.65
N GLY A 201 -2.91 -7.89 -3.23
CA GLY A 201 -3.15 -7.69 -4.65
C GLY A 201 -4.61 -7.81 -5.07
N LEU A 202 -5.57 -7.85 -4.14
CA LEU A 202 -6.99 -7.80 -4.49
C LEU A 202 -7.41 -6.37 -4.86
N VAL A 203 -8.24 -6.25 -5.89
CA VAL A 203 -9.13 -5.09 -6.02
C VAL A 203 -10.22 -5.24 -4.96
N VAL A 204 -10.39 -4.20 -4.16
CA VAL A 204 -11.38 -4.16 -3.08
C VAL A 204 -12.41 -3.10 -3.41
N ASP A 205 -13.62 -3.56 -3.76
CA ASP A 205 -14.79 -2.71 -3.85
C ASP A 205 -15.65 -2.90 -2.59
N CYS A 206 -16.48 -1.92 -2.26
CA CYS A 206 -17.17 -1.87 -0.97
C CYS A 206 -18.69 -1.98 -1.13
N ILE A 207 -19.32 -2.74 -0.24
CA ILE A 207 -20.78 -2.76 -0.05
C ILE A 207 -21.10 -2.33 1.38
N HIS A 208 -21.96 -1.34 1.51
CA HIS A 208 -22.45 -0.81 2.78
C HIS A 208 -23.99 -0.84 2.79
N TYR A 209 -24.57 -1.05 3.97
CA TYR A 209 -26.00 -1.19 4.17
C TYR A 209 -26.48 -0.02 5.02
N VAL A 210 -27.56 0.63 4.58
CA VAL A 210 -28.16 1.79 5.26
C VAL A 210 -29.62 1.52 5.55
N SER A 211 -30.07 1.95 6.72
CA SER A 211 -31.45 1.74 7.19
C SER A 211 -32.08 3.04 7.70
N PRO A 212 -32.25 4.10 6.87
CA PRO A 212 -32.95 5.30 7.32
C PRO A 212 -34.40 4.98 7.73
N PRO A 213 -34.97 5.62 8.78
CA PRO A 213 -34.37 6.68 9.59
C PRO A 213 -33.46 6.19 10.74
N TYR A 214 -33.31 4.88 10.94
CA TYR A 214 -32.48 4.29 12.01
C TYR A 214 -30.99 4.62 11.84
N THR A 215 -30.50 4.71 10.60
CA THR A 215 -29.15 5.22 10.32
C THR A 215 -29.22 6.64 9.77
N SER A 216 -28.45 7.56 10.36
CA SER A 216 -28.36 8.94 9.89
C SER A 216 -27.56 9.08 8.58
N ASP A 217 -27.79 10.16 7.84
CA ASP A 217 -26.94 10.53 6.68
C ASP A 217 -25.46 10.69 7.06
N ARG A 218 -25.18 11.13 8.29
CA ARG A 218 -23.81 11.26 8.79
C ARG A 218 -23.11 9.92 8.94
N ALA A 219 -23.84 8.85 9.28
CA ALA A 219 -23.31 7.49 9.31
C ALA A 219 -22.90 7.03 7.90
N ARG A 220 -23.72 7.31 6.88
CA ARG A 220 -23.37 7.03 5.48
C ARG A 220 -22.16 7.85 5.03
N MET A 221 -22.14 9.15 5.28
CA MET A 221 -21.01 10.04 4.94
C MET A 221 -19.71 9.59 5.60
N LYS A 222 -19.77 9.10 6.85
CA LYS A 222 -18.61 8.51 7.53
C LYS A 222 -18.02 7.34 6.74
N VAL A 223 -18.87 6.45 6.22
CA VAL A 223 -18.42 5.30 5.44
C VAL A 223 -17.88 5.71 4.07
N GLU A 224 -18.49 6.72 3.43
CA GLU A 224 -17.99 7.30 2.18
C GLU A 224 -16.60 7.93 2.37
N ALA A 225 -16.38 8.64 3.49
CA ALA A 225 -15.07 9.19 3.84
C ALA A 225 -14.02 8.09 4.07
N LEU A 226 -14.37 7.01 4.78
CA LEU A 226 -13.48 5.85 4.93
C LEU A 226 -13.12 5.23 3.57
N CYS A 227 -14.08 5.15 2.64
CA CYS A 227 -13.82 4.72 1.27
C CYS A 227 -12.82 5.63 0.57
N GLU A 228 -12.98 6.95 0.69
CA GLU A 228 -12.07 7.94 0.09
C GLU A 228 -10.64 7.80 0.63
N GLU A 229 -10.48 7.70 1.96
CA GLU A 229 -9.19 7.48 2.62
C GLU A 229 -8.50 6.20 2.13
N LEU A 230 -9.26 5.11 1.99
CA LEU A 230 -8.74 3.84 1.49
C LEU A 230 -8.25 3.89 0.04
N THR A 231 -8.71 4.85 -0.77
CA THR A 231 -8.24 4.97 -2.17
C THR A 231 -6.74 5.24 -2.27
N GLU A 232 -6.13 5.74 -1.20
CA GLU A 232 -4.69 5.96 -1.12
C GLU A 232 -3.88 4.65 -1.20
N PHE A 233 -4.49 3.52 -0.83
CA PHE A 233 -3.86 2.20 -0.87
C PHE A 233 -4.52 1.26 -1.87
N CYS A 234 -5.85 1.19 -1.86
CA CYS A 234 -6.65 0.28 -2.68
C CYS A 234 -6.79 0.77 -4.13
N GLY A 235 -6.54 2.05 -4.40
CA GLY A 235 -6.86 2.67 -5.68
C GLY A 235 -8.34 2.99 -5.81
N ASN A 236 -8.88 2.98 -7.03
CA ASN A 236 -10.31 3.23 -7.26
C ASN A 236 -11.16 2.16 -6.56
N ILE A 237 -12.18 2.61 -5.83
CA ILE A 237 -13.14 1.77 -5.12
C ILE A 237 -14.53 2.06 -5.69
N ILE A 238 -15.24 1.02 -6.10
CA ILE A 238 -16.68 1.09 -6.36
C ILE A 238 -17.40 0.93 -5.01
N PHE A 239 -18.31 1.85 -4.71
CA PHE A 239 -19.09 1.84 -3.46
C PHE A 239 -20.57 1.56 -3.73
N TYR A 240 -21.07 0.43 -3.23
CA TYR A 240 -22.48 0.06 -3.27
C TYR A 240 -23.14 0.44 -1.95
N CYS A 241 -24.12 1.35 -2.00
CA CYS A 241 -24.96 1.68 -0.87
C CYS A 241 -26.31 0.97 -1.01
N VAL A 242 -26.63 0.07 -0.09
CA VAL A 242 -27.81 -0.80 -0.15
C VAL A 242 -28.85 -0.36 0.88
N PRO A 243 -30.09 -0.01 0.45
CA PRO A 243 -31.18 0.22 1.38
C PRO A 243 -31.58 -1.10 2.06
N PHE A 244 -31.62 -1.08 3.38
CA PHE A 244 -31.82 -2.28 4.22
C PHE A 244 -32.95 -2.10 5.26
N THR A 245 -33.58 -0.93 5.33
CA THR A 245 -34.67 -0.61 6.29
C THR A 245 -35.79 -1.65 6.31
N GLU A 246 -36.43 -1.90 5.16
CA GLU A 246 -37.59 -2.81 5.10
C GLU A 246 -37.23 -4.24 5.52
N ILE A 247 -36.00 -4.67 5.21
CA ILE A 247 -35.49 -5.98 5.61
C ILE A 247 -35.27 -6.01 7.13
N GLN A 248 -34.69 -4.96 7.69
CA GLN A 248 -34.46 -4.83 9.13
C GLN A 248 -35.78 -4.83 9.92
N GLU A 249 -36.78 -4.07 9.47
CA GLU A 249 -38.12 -4.04 10.07
C GLU A 249 -38.79 -5.41 9.98
N ALA A 250 -38.70 -6.08 8.83
CA ALA A 250 -39.24 -7.42 8.67
C ALA A 250 -38.57 -8.44 9.60
N ILE A 251 -37.25 -8.35 9.84
CA ILE A 251 -36.58 -9.21 10.83
C ILE A 251 -37.10 -8.89 12.23
N ARG A 252 -37.18 -7.62 12.62
CA ARG A 252 -37.66 -7.20 13.94
C ARG A 252 -39.04 -7.75 14.23
N ASP A 253 -39.95 -7.68 13.25
CA ASP A 253 -41.36 -8.02 13.45
C ASP A 253 -41.61 -9.54 13.42
N ASN A 254 -40.69 -10.33 12.84
CA ASN A 254 -40.92 -11.76 12.56
C ASN A 254 -39.87 -12.72 13.16
N CYS A 255 -38.86 -12.20 13.89
CA CYS A 255 -37.77 -12.99 14.44
C CYS A 255 -37.63 -12.77 15.96
N PRO A 256 -37.32 -13.83 16.75
CA PRO A 256 -36.88 -13.64 18.13
C PRO A 256 -35.67 -12.70 18.20
N GLU A 257 -35.68 -11.80 19.17
CA GLU A 257 -34.66 -10.75 19.36
C GLU A 257 -33.24 -11.32 19.44
N GLU A 258 -33.06 -12.48 20.10
CA GLU A 258 -31.78 -13.17 20.23
C GLU A 258 -31.12 -13.58 18.90
N TYR A 259 -31.90 -13.75 17.83
CA TYR A 259 -31.40 -14.09 16.49
C TYR A 259 -31.35 -12.89 15.54
N PHE A 260 -31.84 -11.72 15.96
CA PHE A 260 -31.98 -10.54 15.10
C PHE A 260 -30.67 -10.23 14.35
N THR A 261 -29.57 -10.07 15.08
CA THR A 261 -28.27 -9.72 14.50
C THR A 261 -27.73 -10.80 13.56
N VAL A 262 -27.87 -12.09 13.90
CA VAL A 262 -27.33 -13.17 13.06
C VAL A 262 -28.15 -13.34 11.78
N ILE A 263 -29.48 -13.19 11.82
CA ILE A 263 -30.33 -13.22 10.63
C ILE A 263 -30.04 -12.01 9.74
N MET A 264 -29.92 -10.83 10.32
CA MET A 264 -29.53 -9.61 9.59
C MET A 264 -28.23 -9.83 8.80
N ARG A 265 -27.16 -10.30 9.46
CA ARG A 265 -25.86 -10.56 8.82
C ARG A 265 -25.96 -11.62 7.72
N ARG A 266 -26.77 -12.66 7.90
CA ARG A 266 -27.04 -13.66 6.85
C ARG A 266 -27.70 -13.03 5.62
N LEU A 267 -28.64 -12.11 5.80
CA LEU A 267 -29.29 -11.42 4.67
C LEU A 267 -28.34 -10.44 3.98
N MET A 268 -27.51 -9.72 4.73
CA MET A 268 -26.43 -8.89 4.16
C MET A 268 -25.49 -9.75 3.30
N VAL A 269 -25.01 -10.89 3.81
CA VAL A 269 -24.17 -11.82 3.02
C VAL A 269 -24.89 -12.32 1.76
N LYS A 270 -26.20 -12.64 1.84
CA LYS A 270 -26.98 -13.02 0.67
C LYS A 270 -27.08 -11.91 -0.38
N ILE A 271 -27.20 -10.65 0.03
CA ILE A 271 -27.18 -9.51 -0.87
C ILE A 271 -25.78 -9.37 -1.50
N ALA A 272 -24.73 -9.48 -0.68
CA ALA A 272 -23.35 -9.48 -1.17
C ALA A 272 -23.11 -10.59 -2.21
N ASN A 273 -23.61 -11.82 -2.00
CA ASN A 273 -23.54 -12.89 -3.00
C ASN A 273 -24.13 -12.49 -4.37
N ARG A 274 -25.26 -11.76 -4.36
CA ARG A 274 -25.90 -11.28 -5.60
C ARG A 274 -25.02 -10.28 -6.34
N VAL A 275 -24.41 -9.35 -5.61
CA VAL A 275 -23.45 -8.38 -6.17
C VAL A 275 -22.19 -9.10 -6.67
N CYS A 276 -21.67 -10.06 -5.89
CA CYS A 276 -20.56 -10.92 -6.29
C CYS A 276 -20.82 -11.64 -7.62
N ARG A 277 -21.98 -12.27 -7.79
CA ARG A 277 -22.37 -12.91 -9.06
C ARG A 277 -22.50 -11.92 -10.21
N ARG A 278 -23.24 -10.82 -9.99
CA ARG A 278 -23.54 -9.84 -11.05
C ARG A 278 -22.26 -9.21 -11.60
N ASP A 279 -21.36 -8.83 -10.70
CA ASP A 279 -20.20 -8.02 -11.06
C ASP A 279 -18.92 -8.85 -11.13
N GLY A 280 -18.94 -10.14 -10.75
CA GLY A 280 -17.81 -11.06 -10.90
C GLY A 280 -16.76 -10.97 -9.78
N TYR A 281 -17.17 -10.74 -8.54
CA TYR A 281 -16.28 -10.81 -7.37
C TYR A 281 -16.03 -12.26 -6.95
N GLY A 282 -14.78 -12.58 -6.63
CA GLY A 282 -14.36 -13.94 -6.27
C GLY A 282 -14.45 -14.26 -4.77
N ALA A 283 -14.64 -13.26 -3.91
CA ALA A 283 -14.71 -13.41 -2.47
C ALA A 283 -15.48 -12.25 -1.81
N ILE A 284 -15.96 -12.48 -0.59
CA ILE A 284 -16.46 -11.45 0.32
C ILE A 284 -15.37 -11.18 1.37
N ILE A 285 -15.16 -9.93 1.76
CA ILE A 285 -14.23 -9.55 2.83
C ILE A 285 -15.04 -8.97 4.00
N THR A 286 -14.69 -9.34 5.24
CA THR A 286 -15.26 -8.76 6.46
C THR A 286 -14.17 -8.33 7.42
N GLY A 287 -14.48 -7.33 8.26
CA GLY A 287 -13.63 -6.92 9.39
C GLY A 287 -13.90 -7.72 10.67
N GLU A 288 -14.33 -8.99 10.57
CA GLU A 288 -14.64 -9.79 11.77
C GLU A 288 -13.39 -10.24 12.51
N SER A 289 -13.38 -10.10 13.84
CA SER A 289 -12.36 -10.63 14.76
C SER A 289 -12.97 -11.60 15.77
N LEU A 290 -12.34 -12.76 15.97
CA LEU A 290 -12.91 -13.83 16.77
C LEU A 290 -13.00 -13.40 18.24
N ALA A 291 -14.16 -13.65 18.87
CA ALA A 291 -14.41 -13.37 20.29
C ALA A 291 -14.40 -11.87 20.68
N GLN A 292 -14.49 -10.95 19.72
CA GLN A 292 -14.55 -9.51 20.01
C GLN A 292 -15.97 -9.04 20.43
N VAL A 293 -17.01 -9.58 19.80
CA VAL A 293 -18.43 -9.27 20.09
C VAL A 293 -19.29 -10.53 19.99
N ALA A 294 -20.50 -10.49 20.56
CA ALA A 294 -21.43 -11.64 20.58
C ALA A 294 -21.74 -12.20 19.18
N SER A 295 -21.80 -11.33 18.17
CA SER A 295 -22.04 -11.71 16.76
C SER A 295 -20.81 -12.32 16.05
N GLN A 296 -19.66 -12.40 16.72
CA GLN A 296 -18.38 -12.90 16.20
C GLN A 296 -17.82 -14.07 17.05
N THR A 297 -18.71 -14.86 17.64
CA THR A 297 -18.38 -16.18 18.21
C THR A 297 -18.25 -17.23 17.11
N LEU A 298 -17.57 -18.35 17.37
CA LEU A 298 -17.44 -19.43 16.40
C LEU A 298 -18.80 -19.94 15.86
N PRO A 299 -19.86 -20.15 16.68
CA PRO A 299 -21.18 -20.50 16.18
C PRO A 299 -21.83 -19.40 15.33
N ALA A 300 -21.72 -18.14 15.72
CA ALA A 300 -22.28 -17.01 14.97
C ALA A 300 -21.59 -16.83 13.60
N LEU A 301 -20.27 -17.01 13.55
CA LEU A 301 -19.50 -17.03 12.30
C LEU A 301 -19.93 -18.20 11.43
N GLY A 302 -20.07 -19.41 11.98
CA GLY A 302 -20.58 -20.57 11.24
C GLY A 302 -21.96 -20.33 10.65
N CYS A 303 -22.87 -19.74 11.43
CA CYS A 303 -24.22 -19.39 10.99
C CYS A 303 -24.22 -18.35 9.86
N THR A 304 -23.40 -17.29 9.97
CA THR A 304 -23.28 -16.27 8.92
C THR A 304 -22.62 -16.84 7.66
N ASN A 305 -21.57 -17.66 7.81
CA ASN A 305 -20.83 -18.27 6.71
C ASN A 305 -21.68 -19.27 5.93
N ALA A 306 -22.64 -19.94 6.57
CA ALA A 306 -23.61 -20.81 5.90
C ALA A 306 -24.55 -20.08 4.93
N ALA A 307 -24.58 -18.74 4.94
CA ALA A 307 -25.28 -17.93 3.95
C ALA A 307 -24.38 -17.47 2.79
N ALA A 308 -23.06 -17.64 2.88
CA ALA A 308 -22.11 -17.23 1.86
C ALA A 308 -22.02 -18.28 0.74
N GLU A 309 -21.98 -17.82 -0.51
CA GLU A 309 -21.76 -18.66 -1.69
C GLU A 309 -20.33 -18.51 -2.25
N PHE A 310 -19.57 -17.54 -1.72
CA PHE A 310 -18.19 -17.24 -2.06
C PHE A 310 -17.31 -17.38 -0.81
N PRO A 311 -15.98 -17.59 -0.97
CA PRO A 311 -15.04 -17.52 0.15
C PRO A 311 -15.19 -16.20 0.93
N VAL A 312 -15.21 -16.29 2.27
CA VAL A 312 -15.25 -15.12 3.16
C VAL A 312 -13.88 -14.93 3.80
N PHE A 313 -13.17 -13.87 3.38
CA PHE A 313 -11.89 -13.49 3.93
C PHE A 313 -12.05 -12.61 5.17
N ARG A 314 -11.39 -13.01 6.27
CA ARG A 314 -11.41 -12.35 7.58
C ARG A 314 -9.97 -12.04 7.99
N PRO A 315 -9.31 -11.05 7.36
CA PRO A 315 -7.88 -10.80 7.55
C PRO A 315 -7.50 -10.44 8.99
N VAL A 316 -8.45 -9.94 9.78
CA VAL A 316 -8.24 -9.54 11.19
C VAL A 316 -8.74 -10.58 12.21
N ILE A 317 -9.11 -11.79 11.77
CA ILE A 317 -9.82 -12.78 12.60
C ILE A 317 -9.08 -13.18 13.89
N GLY A 318 -7.75 -13.16 13.88
CA GLY A 318 -6.90 -13.51 15.01
C GLY A 318 -6.13 -12.33 15.60
N MET A 319 -6.50 -11.11 15.22
CA MET A 319 -5.85 -9.89 15.72
C MET A 319 -6.60 -9.35 16.93
N ASP A 320 -5.86 -8.86 17.92
CA ASP A 320 -6.46 -8.13 19.02
C ASP A 320 -6.83 -6.70 18.61
N LYS A 321 -7.57 -6.01 19.50
CA LYS A 321 -8.07 -4.66 19.23
C LYS A 321 -6.95 -3.63 19.10
N ILE A 322 -5.84 -3.79 19.81
CA ILE A 322 -4.70 -2.86 19.77
C ILE A 322 -4.04 -2.99 18.40
N GLU A 323 -3.78 -4.20 17.93
CA GLU A 323 -3.18 -4.45 16.63
C GLU A 323 -4.02 -3.88 15.48
N ILE A 324 -5.35 -4.07 15.51
CA ILE A 324 -6.28 -3.50 14.52
C ILE A 324 -6.23 -1.96 14.58
N THR A 325 -6.26 -1.40 15.79
CA THR A 325 -6.26 0.05 16.00
C THR A 325 -4.96 0.69 15.49
N ASP A 326 -3.82 0.07 15.72
CA ASP A 326 -2.52 0.59 15.28
C ASP A 326 -2.40 0.58 13.75
N ILE A 327 -2.95 -0.44 13.09
CA ILE A 327 -3.05 -0.43 11.63
C ILE A 327 -4.00 0.68 11.16
N SER A 328 -5.16 0.84 11.79
CA SER A 328 -6.11 1.89 11.44
C SER A 328 -5.49 3.30 11.54
N ARG A 329 -4.71 3.57 12.58
CA ARG A 329 -3.95 4.83 12.73
C ARG A 329 -2.91 4.99 11.63
N LYS A 330 -2.15 3.92 11.34
CA LYS A 330 -1.12 3.91 10.29
C LYS A 330 -1.70 4.25 8.91
N ILE A 331 -2.93 3.80 8.62
CA ILE A 331 -3.58 4.01 7.33
C ILE A 331 -4.50 5.25 7.32
N GLY A 332 -4.58 5.98 8.43
CA GLY A 332 -5.34 7.23 8.54
C GLY A 332 -6.84 7.06 8.76
N THR A 333 -7.37 5.85 8.94
CA THR A 333 -8.83 5.61 9.03
C THR A 333 -9.40 5.70 10.44
N TYR A 334 -8.54 5.82 11.45
CA TYR A 334 -8.95 5.71 12.85
C TYR A 334 -9.88 6.85 13.28
N GLU A 335 -9.48 8.10 13.02
CA GLU A 335 -10.22 9.29 13.44
C GLU A 335 -11.63 9.32 12.84
N THR A 336 -11.76 8.96 11.56
CA THR A 336 -13.05 8.86 10.87
C THR A 336 -13.90 7.71 11.43
N SER A 337 -13.28 6.57 11.76
CA SER A 337 -13.99 5.40 12.29
C SER A 337 -14.60 5.62 13.67
N ILE A 338 -13.98 6.46 14.52
CA ILE A 338 -14.46 6.71 15.90
C ILE A 338 -15.53 7.81 16.00
N LEU A 339 -15.91 8.45 14.89
CA LEU A 339 -16.98 9.45 14.90
C LEU A 339 -18.28 8.83 15.44
N PRO A 340 -19.00 9.51 16.37
CA PRO A 340 -20.08 8.96 17.17
C PRO A 340 -21.41 8.89 16.40
N TYR A 341 -21.40 8.15 15.31
CA TYR A 341 -22.57 7.86 14.47
C TYR A 341 -22.84 6.37 14.48
N GLU A 342 -24.11 6.03 14.70
CA GLU A 342 -24.62 4.65 14.77
C GLU A 342 -24.28 3.86 13.50
N ASP A 343 -23.93 2.58 13.70
CA ASP A 343 -23.72 1.63 12.61
C ASP A 343 -25.06 0.96 12.26
N CYS A 344 -25.21 0.44 11.04
CA CYS A 344 -26.43 -0.23 10.59
C CYS A 344 -26.77 -1.48 11.41
N CYS A 345 -25.78 -2.03 12.13
CA CYS A 345 -25.93 -3.24 12.93
C CYS A 345 -26.15 -3.00 14.43
N THR A 346 -26.26 -1.73 14.85
CA THR A 346 -26.47 -1.30 16.24
C THR A 346 -27.89 -0.87 16.50
#